data_AF-A0A7C4J2P4-F1
#
_entry.id   AF-A0A7C4J2P4-F1
#
_cell.length_a   1.000
_cell.length_b   1.000
_cell.length_c   1.000
_cell.angle_alpha   90.00
_cell.angle_beta   90.00
_cell.angle_gamma   90.00
#
_symmetry.space_group_name_H-M   'P 1'
#
loop_
_entity.id
_entity.type
_entity.pdbx_description
1 polymer ?
#
loop_
_entity_poly.entity_id
_entity_poly.type
_entity_poly.pdbx_seq_one_letter_code
_entity_poly.pdbx_strand_id
1 'polypeptide(L)'
;MHFLNTMNIHKTKTAAFIIVISSIILSLTSCSSYITKEEILSLKNYEGQYILLQDAVRNDIKIPKGEQVRVKITATDDYIKVYAMPAKLDIVKGEWILVLYMFPDDFEKEKFNIKVFEDRLYQVAKPVK
;
A
#
# COMPACT_ATOMS: atom_id res chain seq x y z
N MET A 1 -70.95 -14.01 29.33
CA MET A 1 -70.84 -12.80 28.49
C MET A 1 -69.62 -12.02 28.99
N HIS A 2 -68.66 -11.71 28.11
CA HIS A 2 -67.46 -10.88 28.34
C HIS A 2 -66.38 -11.48 29.29
N PHE A 3 -65.06 -11.40 29.08
CA PHE A 3 -64.24 -10.51 28.24
C PHE A 3 -62.94 -11.21 27.79
N LEU A 4 -62.50 -10.82 26.59
CA LEU A 4 -61.30 -11.18 25.85
C LEU A 4 -59.97 -10.81 26.52
N ASN A 5 -58.98 -11.69 26.34
CA ASN A 5 -57.72 -11.43 25.61
C ASN A 5 -56.82 -10.27 26.05
N THR A 6 -55.68 -10.57 26.68
CA THR A 6 -54.45 -9.73 26.62
C THR A 6 -53.19 -10.58 26.77
N MET A 7 -52.86 -11.34 25.72
CA MET A 7 -51.47 -11.76 25.44
C MET A 7 -50.66 -10.58 24.85
N ASN A 8 -49.35 -10.60 25.10
CA ASN A 8 -48.28 -9.96 24.30
C ASN A 8 -48.04 -8.44 24.39
N ILE A 9 -47.48 -7.92 25.50
CA ILE A 9 -46.85 -6.58 25.49
C ILE A 9 -45.47 -6.52 26.19
N HIS A 10 -44.81 -7.65 26.51
CA HIS A 10 -43.53 -7.62 27.26
C HIS A 10 -42.27 -8.10 26.52
N LYS A 11 -42.36 -8.67 25.31
CA LYS A 11 -41.18 -9.23 24.61
C LYS A 11 -40.49 -8.31 23.59
N THR A 12 -41.06 -7.15 23.27
CA THR A 12 -40.61 -6.33 22.13
C THR A 12 -39.61 -5.23 22.47
N LYS A 13 -39.43 -4.85 23.74
CA LYS A 13 -38.55 -3.73 24.12
C LYS A 13 -37.09 -4.13 24.36
N THR A 14 -36.81 -5.39 24.67
CA THR A 14 -35.45 -5.86 25.01
C THR A 14 -34.63 -6.22 23.78
N ALA A 15 -35.27 -6.64 22.69
CA ALA A 15 -34.58 -7.02 21.45
C ALA A 15 -34.06 -5.80 20.66
N ALA A 16 -34.73 -4.64 20.76
CA ALA A 16 -34.34 -3.43 20.05
C ALA A 16 -33.03 -2.82 20.60
N PHE A 17 -32.71 -3.03 21.88
CA PHE A 17 -31.54 -2.44 22.52
C PHE A 17 -30.23 -3.14 22.13
N ILE A 18 -30.27 -4.45 21.91
CA ILE A 18 -29.09 -5.26 21.53
C ILE A 18 -28.68 -5.01 20.07
N ILE A 19 -29.66 -4.76 19.19
CA ILE A 19 -29.40 -4.50 17.76
C ILE A 19 -28.69 -3.14 17.56
N VAL A 20 -29.03 -2.13 18.37
CA VAL A 20 -28.39 -0.80 18.30
C VAL A 20 -26.93 -0.85 18.75
N ILE A 21 -26.61 -1.65 19.79
CA ILE A 21 -25.23 -1.81 20.29
C ILE A 21 -24.35 -2.57 19.30
N SER A 22 -24.90 -3.58 18.62
CA SER A 22 -24.17 -4.33 17.58
C SER A 22 -23.82 -3.46 16.37
N SER A 23 -24.60 -2.42 16.08
CA SER A 23 -24.38 -1.56 14.89
C SER A 23 -23.33 -0.46 15.12
N ILE A 24 -22.96 -0.17 16.37
CA ILE A 24 -21.97 0.86 16.73
C ILE A 24 -20.53 0.31 16.70
N ILE A 25 -20.35 -1.00 16.87
CA ILE A 25 -19.02 -1.64 16.95
C ILE A 25 -18.39 -1.84 15.56
N LEU A 26 -19.19 -1.85 14.48
CA LEU A 26 -18.66 -1.97 13.10
C LEU A 26 -18.03 -0.68 12.56
N SER A 27 -18.14 0.45 13.26
CA SER A 27 -17.63 1.75 12.78
C SER A 27 -16.18 2.06 13.19
N LEU A 28 -15.50 1.15 13.91
CA LEU A 28 -14.14 1.37 14.42
C LEU A 28 -13.02 0.80 13.54
N THR A 29 -13.32 0.29 12.34
CA THR A 29 -12.29 0.13 11.31
C THR A 29 -11.97 1.51 10.72
N SER A 30 -11.46 2.40 11.57
CA SER A 30 -10.77 3.58 11.08
C SER A 30 -9.59 3.05 10.27
N CYS A 31 -9.67 3.12 8.94
CA CYS A 31 -8.52 2.91 8.07
C CYS A 31 -7.45 3.94 8.47
N SER A 32 -6.59 3.59 9.43
CA SER A 32 -5.35 4.31 9.63
C SER A 32 -4.47 3.95 8.45
N SER A 33 -4.27 4.91 7.53
CA SER A 33 -3.34 4.72 6.41
C SER A 33 -1.94 4.44 6.97
N TYR A 34 -1.26 3.40 6.49
CA TYR A 34 0.11 3.09 6.93
C TYR A 34 1.10 4.19 6.52
N ILE A 35 0.74 5.00 5.51
CA ILE A 35 1.54 6.09 4.97
C ILE A 35 0.70 7.36 4.79
N THR A 36 1.25 8.51 5.15
CA THR A 36 0.61 9.81 4.97
C THR A 36 0.79 10.35 3.54
N LYS A 37 0.00 11.36 3.16
CA LYS A 37 0.13 12.00 1.85
C LYS A 37 1.48 12.72 1.70
N GLU A 38 1.95 13.33 2.78
CA GLU A 38 3.24 14.01 2.86
C GLU A 38 4.40 13.04 2.66
N GLU A 39 4.31 11.83 3.24
CA GLU A 39 5.28 10.75 3.03
C GLU A 39 5.23 10.20 1.60
N ILE A 40 4.05 10.04 1.02
CA ILE A 40 3.92 9.67 -0.41
C ILE A 40 4.60 10.72 -1.30
N LEU A 41 4.44 12.01 -0.98
CA LEU A 41 5.09 13.08 -1.72
C LEU A 41 6.62 13.05 -1.52
N SER A 42 7.11 12.77 -0.31
CA SER A 42 8.55 12.70 -0.04
C SER A 42 9.24 11.54 -0.75
N LEU A 43 8.54 10.43 -1.02
CA LEU A 43 9.05 9.32 -1.84
C LEU A 43 9.47 9.77 -3.26
N LYS A 44 8.92 10.87 -3.78
CA LYS A 44 9.33 11.42 -5.09
C LYS A 44 10.78 11.88 -5.12
N ASN A 45 11.37 12.21 -3.97
CA ASN A 45 12.78 12.57 -3.87
C ASN A 45 13.73 11.39 -4.15
N TYR A 46 13.21 10.16 -4.17
CA TYR A 46 13.96 8.95 -4.49
C TYR A 46 13.82 8.55 -5.97
N GLU A 47 13.05 9.27 -6.78
CA GLU A 47 13.04 9.09 -8.23
C GLU A 47 14.31 9.68 -8.85
N GLY A 48 14.85 9.03 -9.88
CA GLY A 48 16.11 9.48 -10.47
C GLY A 48 16.89 8.37 -11.17
N GLN A 49 18.21 8.55 -11.29
CA GLN A 49 19.09 7.57 -11.92
C GLN A 49 19.76 6.67 -10.89
N TYR A 50 19.70 5.36 -11.14
CA TYR A 50 20.23 4.32 -10.27
C TYR A 50 21.02 3.30 -11.08
N ILE A 51 21.82 2.50 -10.39
CA ILE A 51 22.44 1.28 -10.91
C ILE A 51 21.71 0.09 -10.29
N LEU A 52 21.16 -0.78 -11.14
CA LEU A 52 20.44 -1.97 -10.69
C LEU A 52 21.42 -2.99 -10.08
N LEU A 53 21.06 -3.58 -8.94
CA LEU A 53 21.95 -4.49 -8.18
C LEU A 53 21.67 -5.98 -8.41
N GLN A 54 20.58 -6.27 -9.12
CA GLN A 54 20.14 -7.61 -9.52
C GLN A 54 19.52 -7.54 -10.92
N ASP A 55 19.37 -8.68 -11.58
CA ASP A 55 18.63 -8.74 -12.84
C ASP A 55 17.14 -8.44 -12.59
N ALA A 56 16.52 -7.63 -13.44
CA ALA A 56 15.07 -7.43 -13.46
C ALA A 56 14.50 -8.00 -14.76
N VAL A 57 13.50 -8.88 -14.65
CA VAL A 57 12.90 -9.58 -15.79
C VAL A 57 11.39 -9.44 -15.72
N ARG A 58 10.77 -9.06 -16.83
CA ARG A 58 9.32 -9.09 -17.01
C ARG A 58 9.01 -9.43 -18.46
N ASN A 59 8.28 -10.52 -18.67
CA ASN A 59 8.02 -11.07 -20.00
C ASN A 59 9.35 -11.26 -20.75
N ASP A 60 9.48 -10.72 -21.97
CA ASP A 60 10.67 -10.81 -22.81
C ASP A 60 11.71 -9.71 -22.54
N ILE A 61 11.44 -8.81 -21.58
CA ILE A 61 12.34 -7.68 -21.27
C ILE A 61 13.17 -8.02 -20.04
N LYS A 62 14.49 -7.89 -20.22
CA LYS A 62 15.49 -8.04 -19.16
C LYS A 62 16.33 -6.78 -19.04
N ILE A 63 16.46 -6.29 -17.81
CA ILE A 63 17.45 -5.28 -17.43
C ILE A 63 18.52 -6.01 -16.62
N PRO A 64 19.76 -6.11 -17.13
CA PRO A 64 20.82 -6.80 -16.41
C PRO A 64 21.28 -6.02 -15.19
N LYS A 65 21.76 -6.74 -14.18
CA LYS A 65 22.51 -6.18 -13.05
C LYS A 65 23.64 -5.29 -13.57
N GLY A 66 23.82 -4.14 -12.92
CA GLY A 66 24.84 -3.16 -13.26
C GLY A 66 24.39 -2.13 -14.31
N GLU A 67 23.26 -2.33 -14.98
CA GLU A 67 22.72 -1.35 -15.92
C GLU A 67 22.25 -0.09 -15.16
N GLN A 68 22.48 1.07 -15.77
CA GLN A 68 21.93 2.34 -15.30
C GLN A 68 20.46 2.46 -15.71
N VAL A 69 19.60 2.73 -14.73
CA VAL A 69 18.15 2.80 -14.88
C VAL A 69 17.61 4.13 -14.39
N ARG A 70 16.48 4.56 -14.93
CA ARG A 70 15.61 5.56 -14.31
C ARG A 70 14.67 4.82 -13.37
N VAL A 71 14.47 5.36 -12.18
CA VAL A 71 13.56 4.87 -11.15
C VAL A 71 12.35 5.77 -11.05
N LYS A 72 11.16 5.17 -11.02
CA LYS A 72 9.87 5.82 -10.77
C LYS A 72 9.16 5.12 -9.62
N ILE A 73 8.54 5.89 -8.73
CA ILE A 73 7.84 5.39 -7.55
C ILE A 73 6.36 5.68 -7.66
N THR A 74 5.53 4.67 -7.38
CA THR A 74 4.08 4.80 -7.25
C THR A 74 3.68 4.28 -5.88
N ALA A 75 3.05 5.11 -5.06
CA ALA A 75 2.63 4.74 -3.73
C ALA A 75 1.15 5.09 -3.51
N THR A 76 0.47 4.26 -2.73
CA THR A 76 -0.87 4.45 -2.20
C THR A 76 -0.87 4.11 -0.71
N ASP A 77 -2.01 4.27 -0.06
CA ASP A 77 -2.32 3.77 1.29
C ASP A 77 -2.35 2.25 1.41
N ASP A 78 -2.12 1.50 0.32
CA ASP A 78 -2.02 0.04 0.34
C ASP A 78 -0.64 -0.49 -0.10
N TYR A 79 0.19 0.33 -0.77
CA TYR A 79 1.47 -0.16 -1.27
C TYR A 79 2.48 0.92 -1.67
N ILE A 80 3.74 0.49 -1.82
CA ILE A 80 4.79 1.22 -2.53
C ILE A 80 5.32 0.31 -3.66
N LYS A 81 5.36 0.84 -4.88
CA LYS A 81 5.94 0.17 -6.06
C LYS A 81 7.06 1.02 -6.64
N VAL A 82 8.22 0.40 -6.84
CA VAL A 82 9.37 1.00 -7.50
C VAL A 82 9.56 0.33 -8.85
N TYR A 83 9.57 1.15 -9.89
CA TYR A 83 9.78 0.70 -11.26
C TYR A 83 11.12 1.19 -11.79
N ALA A 84 11.75 0.38 -12.62
CA ALA A 84 12.98 0.69 -13.32
C ALA A 84 12.80 0.60 -14.83
N MET A 85 13.47 1.49 -15.56
CA MET A 85 13.57 1.47 -17.02
C MET A 85 15.02 1.83 -17.40
N PRO A 86 15.66 1.16 -18.40
CA PRO A 86 17.01 1.51 -18.81
C PRO A 86 17.14 3.00 -19.14
N ALA A 87 18.16 3.66 -18.57
CA ALA A 87 18.33 5.11 -18.69
C ALA A 87 18.61 5.59 -20.12
N LYS A 88 19.10 4.69 -20.97
CA LYS A 88 19.35 4.91 -22.40
C LYS A 88 18.09 4.96 -23.28
N LEU A 89 16.95 4.48 -22.77
CA LEU A 89 15.71 4.46 -23.52
C LEU A 89 14.94 5.78 -23.42
N ASP A 90 14.18 6.07 -24.47
CA ASP A 90 13.21 7.16 -24.47
C ASP A 90 12.06 6.85 -23.51
N ILE A 91 11.62 7.83 -22.71
CA ILE A 91 10.58 7.64 -21.68
C ILE A 91 9.24 7.20 -22.29
N VAL A 92 8.95 7.63 -23.51
CA VAL A 92 7.70 7.30 -24.20
C VAL A 92 7.73 5.87 -24.78
N LYS A 93 8.92 5.34 -25.07
CA LYS A 93 9.10 4.04 -25.73
C LYS A 93 9.55 2.93 -24.80
N GLY A 94 10.15 3.27 -23.66
CA GLY A 94 10.70 2.29 -22.73
C GLY A 94 9.63 1.68 -21.83
N GLU A 95 9.80 0.40 -21.53
CA GLU A 95 8.94 -0.29 -20.57
C GLU A 95 9.46 -0.18 -19.14
N TRP A 96 8.53 0.07 -18.22
CA TRP A 96 8.80 0.10 -16.78
C TRP A 96 8.64 -1.30 -16.18
N ILE A 97 9.69 -1.80 -15.55
CA ILE A 97 9.72 -3.09 -14.86
C ILE A 97 9.63 -2.86 -13.35
N LEU A 98 8.75 -3.58 -12.67
CA LEU A 98 8.65 -3.55 -11.22
C LEU A 98 9.89 -4.21 -10.60
N VAL A 99 10.62 -3.49 -9.76
CA VAL A 99 11.85 -3.98 -9.11
C VAL A 99 11.74 -4.08 -7.59
N LEU A 100 10.81 -3.34 -6.98
CA LEU A 100 10.47 -3.46 -5.57
C LEU A 100 8.98 -3.21 -5.38
N TYR A 101 8.35 -4.05 -4.58
CA TYR A 101 6.96 -3.92 -4.16
C TYR A 101 6.94 -4.11 -2.64
N MET A 102 6.46 -3.11 -1.91
CA MET A 102 6.27 -3.15 -0.47
C MET A 102 4.79 -2.97 -0.11
N PHE A 103 4.37 -3.68 0.93
CA PHE A 103 3.04 -3.63 1.54
C PHE A 103 3.14 -3.12 2.99
N PRO A 104 2.02 -2.77 3.66
CA PRO A 104 2.03 -2.38 5.06
C PRO A 104 2.76 -3.38 5.97
N ASP A 105 2.58 -4.68 5.72
CA ASP A 105 3.21 -5.78 6.48
C ASP A 105 4.74 -5.82 6.39
N ASP A 106 5.35 -5.15 5.40
CA ASP A 106 6.82 -4.98 5.32
C ASP A 106 7.36 -3.99 6.37
N PHE A 107 6.47 -3.28 7.08
CA PHE A 107 6.83 -2.26 8.06
C PHE A 107 6.41 -2.66 9.48
N GLU A 108 7.20 -2.23 10.46
CA GLU A 108 6.88 -2.48 11.87
C GLU A 108 5.55 -1.81 12.23
N LYS A 109 4.60 -2.60 12.77
CA LYS A 109 3.25 -2.15 13.15
C LYS A 109 2.47 -1.54 11.99
N GLU A 110 2.76 -1.95 10.75
CA GLU A 110 2.08 -1.43 9.55
C GLU A 110 2.17 0.10 9.48
N LYS A 111 3.34 0.66 9.79
CA LYS A 111 3.60 2.10 9.73
C LYS A 111 4.81 2.40 8.88
N PHE A 112 4.63 3.27 7.90
CA PHE A 112 5.69 3.68 6.99
C PHE A 112 6.92 4.15 7.77
N ASN A 113 8.07 3.64 7.35
CA ASN A 113 9.35 4.01 7.89
C ASN A 113 10.32 4.22 6.72
N ILE A 114 10.82 5.46 6.60
CA ILE A 114 11.68 5.83 5.49
C ILE A 114 12.97 5.00 5.42
N LYS A 115 13.54 4.61 6.56
CA LYS A 115 14.76 3.80 6.60
C LYS A 115 14.51 2.39 6.09
N VAL A 116 13.37 1.79 6.45
CA VAL A 116 12.98 0.47 5.93
C VAL A 116 12.79 0.53 4.42
N PHE A 117 12.17 1.59 3.90
CA PHE A 117 12.05 1.81 2.47
C PHE A 117 13.43 1.97 1.80
N GLU A 118 14.31 2.82 2.35
CA GLU A 118 15.68 3.03 1.85
C GLU A 118 16.48 1.73 1.81
N ASP A 119 16.47 0.97 2.89
CA ASP A 119 17.19 -0.30 2.98
C ASP A 119 16.72 -1.29 1.91
N ARG A 120 15.40 -1.36 1.66
CA ARG A 120 14.81 -2.23 0.63
C ARG A 120 15.10 -1.73 -0.79
N LEU A 121 15.03 -0.42 -1.02
CA LEU A 121 15.41 0.19 -2.29
C LEU A 121 16.89 -0.08 -2.60
N TYR A 122 17.77 0.10 -1.62
CA TYR A 122 19.22 -0.05 -1.78
C TYR A 122 19.69 -1.50 -1.83
N GLN A 123 18.84 -2.47 -1.51
CA GLN A 123 19.07 -3.87 -1.84
C GLN A 123 18.91 -4.15 -3.34
N VAL A 124 18.03 -3.41 -4.03
CA VAL A 124 17.71 -3.66 -5.45
C VAL A 124 18.36 -2.65 -6.40
N ALA A 125 18.64 -1.43 -5.95
CA ALA A 125 19.17 -0.35 -6.77
C ALA A 125 19.98 0.66 -5.93
N LYS A 126 21.17 1.05 -6.39
CA LYS A 126 21.98 2.10 -5.74
C LYS A 126 21.93 3.42 -6.52
N PRO A 127 21.90 4.59 -5.87
CA PRO A 127 21.90 5.87 -6.57
C PRO A 127 23.20 6.05 -7.37
N VAL A 128 23.10 6.68 -8.54
CA VAL A 128 24.27 7.17 -9.29
C VAL A 128 24.75 8.43 -8.55
N LYS A 129 25.97 8.38 -8.00
CA LYS A 129 26.59 9.53 -7.32
C LYS A 129 26.84 10.69 -8.27
#